data_AF-A0A1B1S5J4-F1
#
_entry.id   AF-A0A1B1S5J4-F1
#
_cell.length_a   1.000
_cell.length_b   1.000
_cell.length_c   1.000
_cell.angle_alpha   90.00
_cell.angle_beta   90.00
_cell.angle_gamma   90.00
#
_symmetry.space_group_name_H-M   'P 1'
#
loop_
_entity.id
_entity.type
_entity.pdbx_description
1 polymer ?
#
loop_
_entity_poly.entity_id
_entity_poly.type
_entity_poly.pdbx_seq_one_letter_code
_entity_poly.pdbx_strand_id
1 'polypeptide(L)'
;MKGFMAALTSFAVYLAGLINEATVVLLFFMFLDMTTGILRAWMTKSLNSTLGMAGLIKKFAVFVVLAMTAGIEYFFIHMSQDTNGIIIMGVASFFIVNEGLSILENCAQMGLPIPPILYNALDKLNKDPGGKEQKLLRDPVLEQLDKTTLIKEIQQVQYENIKQDNKKEE
;
A
#
# COMPACT_ATOMS: atom_id res chain seq x y z
N MET A 1 -19.41 18.74 -0.85
CA MET A 1 -20.42 18.07 -1.69
C MET A 1 -20.03 16.66 -2.13
N LYS A 2 -18.84 16.42 -2.72
CA LYS A 2 -18.44 15.08 -3.20
C LYS A 2 -18.34 14.01 -2.09
N GLY A 3 -17.82 14.36 -0.91
CA GLY A 3 -17.74 13.43 0.24
C GLY A 3 -19.09 13.05 0.83
N PHE A 4 -20.06 13.96 0.81
CA PHE A 4 -21.43 13.68 1.25
C PHE A 4 -22.14 12.74 0.28
N MET A 5 -21.96 12.95 -1.04
CA MET A 5 -22.49 12.01 -2.03
C MET A 5 -21.82 10.63 -1.93
N ALA A 6 -20.51 10.54 -1.69
CA ALA A 6 -19.85 9.25 -1.49
C ALA A 6 -20.38 8.50 -0.26
N ALA A 7 -20.56 9.20 0.87
CA ALA A 7 -21.15 8.62 2.07
C ALA A 7 -22.59 8.15 1.85
N LEU A 8 -23.39 8.95 1.12
CA LEU A 8 -24.77 8.63 0.78
C LEU A 8 -24.86 7.43 -0.17
N THR A 9 -23.97 7.35 -1.17
CA THR A 9 -23.90 6.20 -2.07
C THR A 9 -23.46 4.94 -1.32
N SER A 10 -22.43 5.00 -0.49
CA SER A 10 -22.00 3.84 0.33
C SER A 10 -23.08 3.37 1.29
N PHE A 11 -23.82 4.30 1.91
CA PHE A 11 -24.96 3.98 2.78
C PHE A 11 -26.14 3.40 2.00
N ALA A 12 -26.40 3.89 0.78
CA ALA A 12 -27.44 3.35 -0.10
C ALA A 12 -27.12 1.94 -0.63
N VAL A 13 -25.85 1.66 -0.95
CA VAL A 13 -25.42 0.31 -1.36
C VAL A 13 -25.53 -0.66 -0.17
N TYR A 14 -25.22 -0.21 1.05
CA TYR A 14 -25.42 -0.98 2.28
C TYR A 14 -26.91 -1.31 2.53
N LEU A 15 -27.81 -0.32 2.40
CA LEU A 15 -29.26 -0.52 2.58
C LEU A 15 -29.91 -1.35 1.47
N ALA A 16 -29.32 -1.39 0.27
CA ALA A 16 -29.82 -2.21 -0.83
C ALA A 16 -29.56 -3.72 -0.66
N GLY A 17 -28.87 -4.14 0.41
CA GLY A 17 -28.50 -5.55 0.62
C GLY A 17 -27.51 -6.09 -0.42
N LEU A 18 -26.85 -5.19 -1.15
CA LEU A 18 -25.92 -5.51 -2.25
C LEU A 18 -24.51 -5.82 -1.77
N ILE A 19 -24.20 -5.60 -0.49
CA ILE A 19 -22.85 -5.78 0.08
C ILE A 19 -22.87 -6.81 1.20
N ASN A 20 -22.00 -7.81 1.09
CA ASN A 20 -21.80 -8.79 2.14
C ASN A 20 -21.01 -8.17 3.32
N GLU A 21 -21.32 -8.63 4.54
CA GLU A 21 -20.65 -8.26 5.80
C GLU A 21 -19.11 -8.28 5.67
N ALA A 22 -18.58 -9.35 5.06
CA ALA A 22 -17.14 -9.52 4.86
C ALA A 22 -16.51 -8.44 3.96
N THR A 23 -17.24 -7.95 2.96
CA THR A 23 -16.78 -6.84 2.10
C THR A 23 -16.72 -5.52 2.87
N VAL A 24 -17.69 -5.27 3.76
CA VAL A 24 -17.69 -4.07 4.61
C VAL A 24 -16.48 -4.07 5.55
N VAL A 25 -16.20 -5.21 6.19
CA VAL A 25 -15.03 -5.38 7.05
C VAL A 25 -13.73 -5.20 6.26
N LEU A 26 -13.64 -5.76 5.05
CA LEU A 26 -12.48 -5.56 4.18
C LEU A 26 -12.22 -4.08 3.88
N LEU A 27 -13.25 -3.33 3.51
CA LEU A 27 -13.13 -1.89 3.25
C LEU A 27 -12.64 -1.12 4.47
N PHE A 28 -13.14 -1.47 5.66
CA PHE A 28 -12.68 -0.88 6.91
C PHE A 28 -11.19 -1.15 7.16
N PHE A 29 -10.73 -2.40 6.97
CA PHE A 29 -9.32 -2.75 7.11
C PHE A 29 -8.44 -2.03 6.06
N MET A 30 -8.89 -1.94 4.81
CA MET A 30 -8.16 -1.20 3.77
C MET A 30 -8.01 0.29 4.12
N PHE A 31 -9.04 0.89 4.72
CA PHE A 31 -9.01 2.27 5.21
C PHE A 31 -8.02 2.42 6.36
N LEU A 32 -8.07 1.54 7.36
CA LEU A 32 -7.11 1.54 8.47
C LEU A 32 -5.67 1.39 7.97
N ASP A 33 -5.41 0.49 7.04
CA ASP A 33 -4.08 0.31 6.46
C ASP A 33 -3.59 1.56 5.73
N MET A 34 -4.47 2.23 4.96
CA MET A 34 -4.10 3.49 4.31
C MET A 34 -3.77 4.58 5.34
N THR A 35 -4.56 4.69 6.41
CA THR A 35 -4.30 5.69 7.47
C THR A 35 -2.99 5.40 8.22
N THR A 36 -2.74 4.13 8.58
CA THR A 36 -1.52 3.73 9.29
C THR A 36 -0.28 3.86 8.41
N GLY A 37 -0.39 3.58 7.12
CA GLY A 37 0.69 3.81 6.15
C GLY A 37 1.07 5.28 6.02
N ILE A 38 0.06 6.19 5.99
CA ILE A 38 0.30 7.64 5.97
C ILE A 38 0.96 8.11 7.28
N LEU A 39 0.45 7.66 8.43
CA LEU A 39 1.01 8.00 9.75
C LEU A 39 2.46 7.54 9.87
N ARG A 40 2.74 6.30 9.47
CA ARG A 40 4.09 5.73 9.41
C ARG A 40 4.99 6.60 8.54
N ALA A 41 4.58 6.93 7.32
CA ALA A 41 5.40 7.71 6.39
C ALA A 41 5.68 9.14 6.89
N TRP A 42 4.73 9.73 7.62
CA TRP A 42 4.90 11.03 8.27
C TRP A 42 5.91 10.94 9.43
N MET A 43 5.79 9.95 10.31
CA MET A 43 6.74 9.74 11.41
C MET A 43 8.16 9.44 10.92
N THR A 44 8.30 8.63 9.87
CA THR A 44 9.61 8.25 9.30
C THR A 44 10.16 9.28 8.31
N LYS A 45 9.47 10.42 8.10
CA LYS A 45 9.80 11.46 7.11
C LYS A 45 10.08 10.93 5.70
N SER A 46 9.44 9.82 5.32
CA SER A 46 9.70 9.11 4.06
C SER A 46 8.49 9.19 3.13
N LEU A 47 7.98 10.40 2.91
CA LEU A 47 6.84 10.67 2.03
C LEU A 47 7.30 10.58 0.57
N ASN A 48 7.33 9.35 0.04
CA ASN A 48 7.59 9.11 -1.38
C ASN A 48 6.25 8.86 -2.10
N SER A 49 5.87 9.78 -2.98
CA SER A 49 4.62 9.72 -3.75
C SER A 49 4.56 8.50 -4.67
N THR A 50 5.69 8.03 -5.19
CA THR A 50 5.79 6.81 -6.01
C THR A 50 5.45 5.56 -5.19
N LEU A 51 5.93 5.48 -3.94
CA LEU A 51 5.55 4.39 -3.03
C LEU A 51 4.07 4.46 -2.65
N GLY A 52 3.54 5.66 -2.41
CA GLY A 52 2.11 5.86 -2.14
C GLY A 52 1.22 5.40 -3.30
N MET A 53 1.59 5.77 -4.54
CA MET A 53 0.86 5.35 -5.74
C MET A 53 0.92 3.83 -5.94
N ALA A 54 2.08 3.21 -5.72
CA ALA A 54 2.21 1.75 -5.80
C ALA A 54 1.32 1.04 -4.77
N GLY A 55 1.20 1.59 -3.56
CA GLY A 55 0.26 1.09 -2.55
C GLY A 55 -1.20 1.18 -3.00
N LEU A 56 -1.60 2.30 -3.61
CA LEU A 56 -2.94 2.48 -4.15
C LEU A 56 -3.25 1.51 -5.31
N ILE A 57 -2.30 1.26 -6.21
CA ILE A 57 -2.46 0.30 -7.31
C ILE A 57 -2.68 -1.12 -6.76
N LYS A 58 -1.92 -1.52 -5.73
CA LYS A 58 -2.13 -2.83 -5.07
C LYS A 58 -3.52 -2.94 -4.46
N LYS A 59 -4.01 -1.89 -3.79
CA LYS A 59 -5.38 -1.84 -3.25
C LYS A 59 -6.43 -1.89 -4.36
N PHE A 60 -6.19 -1.25 -5.50
CA PHE A 60 -7.07 -1.35 -6.67
C PHE A 60 -7.15 -2.79 -7.20
N ALA A 61 -6.05 -3.54 -7.21
CA ALA A 61 -6.07 -4.96 -7.60
C ALA A 61 -6.97 -5.80 -6.68
N VAL A 62 -7.04 -5.49 -5.38
CA VAL A 62 -7.97 -6.14 -4.44
C VAL A 62 -9.43 -5.93 -4.88
N PHE A 63 -9.79 -4.70 -5.29
CA PHE A 63 -11.14 -4.41 -5.81
C PHE A 63 -11.45 -5.20 -7.08
N VAL A 64 -10.48 -5.36 -7.99
CA VAL A 64 -10.67 -6.16 -9.21
C VAL A 64 -10.95 -7.63 -8.87
N VAL A 65 -10.17 -8.22 -7.96
CA VAL A 65 -10.39 -9.60 -7.52
C VAL A 65 -11.75 -9.74 -6.81
N LEU A 66 -12.12 -8.78 -5.96
CA LEU A 66 -13.39 -8.81 -5.25
C LEU A 66 -14.59 -8.69 -6.20
N ALA A 67 -14.49 -7.84 -7.23
CA ALA A 67 -15.52 -7.71 -8.28
C ALA A 67 -15.65 -9.01 -9.09
N MET A 68 -14.52 -9.65 -9.43
CA MET A 68 -14.52 -10.96 -10.08
C MET A 68 -15.20 -12.01 -9.20
N THR A 69 -14.89 -12.06 -7.90
CA THR A 69 -15.52 -12.99 -6.95
C THR A 69 -17.02 -12.74 -6.82
N ALA A 70 -17.46 -11.49 -6.75
CA ALA A 70 -18.88 -11.14 -6.74
C ALA A 70 -19.59 -11.60 -8.02
N GLY A 71 -18.93 -11.50 -9.18
CA GLY A 71 -19.45 -12.05 -10.44
C GLY A 71 -19.58 -13.58 -10.44
N ILE A 72 -18.63 -14.28 -9.81
CA ILE A 72 -18.70 -15.74 -9.62
C ILE A 72 -19.87 -16.11 -8.70
N GLU A 73 -19.99 -15.47 -7.53
CA GLU A 73 -21.10 -15.69 -6.60
C GLU A 73 -22.45 -15.46 -7.29
N TYR A 74 -22.59 -14.37 -8.05
CA TYR A 74 -23.78 -14.08 -8.85
C TYR A 74 -24.10 -15.20 -9.84
N PHE A 75 -23.10 -15.73 -10.54
CA PHE A 75 -23.28 -16.84 -11.48
C PHE A 75 -23.80 -18.12 -10.79
N PHE A 76 -23.27 -18.47 -9.61
CA PHE A 76 -23.73 -19.64 -8.83
C PHE A 76 -25.18 -19.50 -8.37
N ILE A 77 -25.57 -18.33 -7.87
CA ILE A 77 -26.96 -18.02 -7.48
C ILE A 77 -27.91 -18.25 -8.67
N HIS A 78 -27.54 -17.82 -9.87
CA HIS A 78 -28.36 -18.00 -11.08
C HIS A 78 -28.44 -19.44 -11.57
N MET A 79 -27.49 -20.30 -11.16
CA MET A 79 -27.55 -21.75 -11.39
C MET A 79 -28.36 -22.50 -10.32
N SER A 80 -29.09 -21.79 -9.45
CA SER A 80 -29.81 -22.38 -8.30
C SER A 80 -28.87 -23.13 -7.34
N GLN A 81 -27.61 -22.73 -7.29
CA GLN A 81 -26.60 -23.20 -6.33
C GLN A 81 -26.30 -22.05 -5.38
N ASP A 82 -27.19 -21.81 -4.42
CA ASP A 82 -27.00 -20.73 -3.45
C ASP A 82 -25.83 -21.05 -2.52
N THR A 83 -24.74 -20.32 -2.71
CA THR A 83 -23.51 -20.43 -1.93
C THR A 83 -23.58 -19.65 -0.61
N ASN A 84 -24.68 -18.96 -0.33
CA ASN A 84 -24.90 -18.17 0.89
C ASN A 84 -23.76 -17.17 1.18
N GLY A 85 -23.09 -16.66 0.15
CA GLY A 85 -21.99 -15.71 0.31
C GLY A 85 -20.67 -16.33 0.76
N ILE A 86 -20.52 -17.66 0.78
CA ILE A 86 -19.28 -18.32 1.26
C ILE A 86 -18.07 -17.98 0.38
N ILE A 87 -18.23 -17.85 -0.95
CA ILE A 87 -17.10 -17.60 -1.84
C ILE A 87 -16.55 -16.20 -1.58
N ILE A 88 -17.43 -15.20 -1.58
CA ILE A 88 -17.03 -13.82 -1.30
C ILE A 88 -16.51 -13.66 0.15
N MET A 89 -17.08 -14.38 1.11
CA MET A 89 -16.58 -14.38 2.49
C MET A 89 -15.15 -14.95 2.58
N GLY A 90 -14.86 -16.04 1.88
CA GLY A 90 -13.53 -16.64 1.86
C GLY A 90 -12.48 -15.71 1.25
N VAL A 91 -12.78 -15.14 0.08
CA VAL A 91 -11.87 -14.21 -0.62
C VAL A 91 -11.69 -12.91 0.17
N ALA A 92 -12.78 -12.32 0.70
CA ALA A 92 -12.68 -11.12 1.52
C ALA A 92 -11.87 -11.35 2.79
N SER A 93 -12.06 -12.50 3.46
CA SER A 93 -11.30 -12.86 4.67
C SER A 93 -9.79 -12.96 4.40
N PHE A 94 -9.40 -13.53 3.25
CA PHE A 94 -7.99 -13.56 2.83
C PHE A 94 -7.40 -12.15 2.71
N PHE A 95 -8.13 -11.22 2.08
CA PHE A 95 -7.67 -9.84 1.95
C PHE A 95 -7.72 -9.06 3.28
N ILE A 96 -8.69 -9.34 4.16
CA ILE A 96 -8.74 -8.76 5.52
C ILE A 96 -7.46 -9.10 6.29
N VAL A 97 -7.04 -10.36 6.26
CA VAL A 97 -5.78 -10.79 6.89
C VAL A 97 -4.58 -10.09 6.26
N ASN A 98 -4.56 -9.94 4.93
CA ASN A 98 -3.47 -9.23 4.23
C ASN A 98 -3.35 -7.74 4.59
N GLU A 99 -4.48 -7.06 4.77
CA GLU A 99 -4.54 -5.67 5.24
C GLU A 99 -4.17 -5.59 6.73
N GLY A 100 -4.63 -6.53 7.54
CA GLY A 100 -4.26 -6.65 8.96
C GLY A 100 -2.75 -6.81 9.17
N LEU A 101 -2.09 -7.65 8.36
CA LEU A 101 -0.64 -7.79 8.36
C LEU A 101 0.07 -6.48 7.97
N SER A 102 -0.45 -5.76 6.98
CA SER A 102 0.09 -4.47 6.53
C SER A 102 -0.02 -3.39 7.61
N ILE A 103 -1.16 -3.33 8.32
CA ILE A 103 -1.37 -2.47 9.49
C ILE A 103 -0.34 -2.80 10.57
N LEU A 104 -0.17 -4.09 10.88
CA LEU A 104 0.76 -4.53 11.92
C LEU A 104 2.21 -4.17 11.58
N GLU A 105 2.60 -4.28 10.31
CA GLU A 105 3.89 -3.81 9.81
C GLU A 105 4.08 -2.30 10.00
N ASN A 106 3.08 -1.50 9.60
CA ASN A 106 3.13 -0.05 9.78
C ASN A 106 3.25 0.32 11.26
N CYS A 107 2.50 -0.34 12.14
CA CYS A 107 2.58 -0.17 13.59
C CYS A 107 3.95 -0.56 14.16
N ALA A 108 4.53 -1.67 13.70
CA ALA A 108 5.89 -2.10 14.09
C ALA A 108 6.92 -1.01 13.77
N GLN A 109 6.83 -0.44 12.57
CA GLN A 109 7.75 0.58 12.08
C GLN A 109 7.56 1.93 12.77
N MET A 110 6.38 2.19 13.36
CA MET A 110 6.12 3.33 14.23
C MET A 110 6.63 3.13 15.68
N GLY A 111 7.15 1.94 16.02
CA GLY A 111 7.70 1.64 17.34
C GLY A 111 6.69 1.01 18.31
N LEU A 112 5.56 0.51 17.83
CA LEU A 112 4.61 -0.21 18.67
C LEU A 112 5.22 -1.56 19.08
N PRO A 113 5.27 -1.91 20.38
CA PRO A 113 5.85 -3.16 20.83
C PRO A 113 4.98 -4.33 20.38
N ILE A 114 5.50 -5.14 19.45
CA ILE A 114 4.83 -6.32 18.91
C ILE A 114 5.58 -7.57 19.39
N PRO A 115 4.89 -8.66 19.75
CA PRO A 115 5.54 -9.90 20.17
C PRO A 115 6.57 -10.41 19.13
N PRO A 116 7.72 -10.96 19.57
CA PRO A 116 8.78 -11.42 18.66
C PRO A 116 8.31 -12.45 17.62
N ILE A 117 7.33 -13.28 17.99
CA ILE A 117 6.76 -14.31 17.11
C ILE A 117 6.10 -13.68 15.88
N LEU A 118 5.34 -12.59 16.10
CA LEU A 118 4.66 -11.85 15.05
C LEU A 118 5.69 -11.11 14.19
N TYR A 119 6.65 -10.42 14.81
CA TYR A 119 7.71 -9.72 14.08
C TYR A 119 8.49 -10.68 13.16
N ASN A 120 8.88 -11.85 13.66
CA ASN A 120 9.61 -12.84 12.88
C ASN A 120 8.77 -13.45 11.75
N ALA A 121 7.45 -13.59 11.95
CA ALA A 121 6.56 -14.03 10.88
C ALA A 121 6.44 -12.96 9.78
N LEU A 122 6.31 -11.69 10.14
CA LEU A 122 6.32 -10.57 9.20
C LEU A 122 7.64 -10.47 8.44
N ASP A 123 8.79 -10.56 9.13
CA ASP A 123 10.11 -10.47 8.51
C ASP A 123 10.36 -11.63 7.52
N LYS A 124 9.88 -12.84 7.83
CA LYS A 124 9.93 -13.97 6.89
C LYS A 124 9.05 -13.73 5.67
N LEU A 125 7.84 -13.22 5.84
CA LEU A 125 6.93 -12.90 4.73
C LEU A 125 7.53 -11.84 3.79
N ASN A 126 8.25 -10.85 4.34
CA ASN A 126 8.93 -9.83 3.55
C ASN A 126 10.18 -10.38 2.82
N LYS A 127 10.81 -11.45 3.32
CA LYS A 127 12.00 -12.06 2.70
C LYS A 127 11.68 -13.16 1.68
N ASP A 128 10.49 -13.74 1.73
CA ASP A 128 10.07 -14.78 0.78
C ASP A 128 9.68 -14.15 -0.57
N PRO A 129 10.27 -14.56 -1.70
CA PRO A 129 9.99 -13.98 -3.03
C PRO A 129 8.56 -14.21 -3.55
N GLY A 130 7.71 -14.91 -2.78
CA GLY A 130 6.32 -15.21 -3.12
C GLY A 130 5.30 -14.10 -2.84
N GLY A 131 5.67 -13.00 -2.17
CA GLY A 131 4.71 -11.91 -1.98
C GLY A 131 5.18 -10.83 -1.02
N LYS A 132 5.31 -9.61 -1.56
CA LYS A 132 5.63 -8.35 -0.86
C LYS A 132 7.11 -8.02 -0.61
N GLU A 133 8.00 -8.22 -1.59
CA GLU A 133 9.07 -7.23 -1.84
C GLU A 133 9.29 -7.01 -3.34
N GLN A 134 8.35 -6.29 -3.95
CA GLN A 134 8.78 -5.11 -4.68
C GLN A 134 8.61 -3.94 -3.71
N LYS A 135 9.65 -3.69 -2.89
CA LYS A 135 10.21 -2.33 -2.93
C LYS A 135 10.23 -2.00 -4.41
N LEU A 136 9.61 -0.92 -4.85
CA LEU A 136 9.93 -0.38 -6.17
C LEU A 136 11.46 -0.35 -6.17
N LEU A 137 12.10 -1.35 -6.79
CA LEU A 137 13.52 -1.36 -6.97
C LEU A 137 13.67 -0.06 -7.73
N ARG A 138 14.26 0.97 -7.09
CA ARG A 138 14.80 2.08 -7.87
C ARG A 138 15.63 1.32 -8.89
N ASP A 139 15.20 1.39 -10.15
CA ASP A 139 15.89 0.69 -11.22
C ASP A 139 17.38 0.93 -10.96
N PRO A 140 18.23 -0.12 -10.90
CA PRO A 140 19.65 0.07 -10.62
C PRO A 140 20.24 1.21 -11.47
N VAL A 141 19.70 1.41 -12.68
CA VAL A 141 20.00 2.55 -13.56
C VAL A 141 19.57 3.90 -12.98
N LEU A 142 18.35 4.04 -12.43
CA LEU A 142 17.87 5.27 -11.79
C LEU A 142 18.67 5.64 -10.53
N GLU A 143 19.13 4.65 -9.76
CA GLU A 143 20.03 4.91 -8.61
C GLU A 143 21.43 5.35 -9.08
N GLN A 144 21.93 4.76 -10.17
CA GLN A 144 23.19 5.16 -10.79
C GLN A 144 23.12 6.56 -11.41
N LEU A 145 21.99 6.93 -12.03
CA LEU A 145 21.76 8.28 -12.56
C LEU A 145 21.80 9.32 -11.45
N ASP A 146 21.15 9.04 -10.32
CA ASP A 146 21.13 9.92 -9.15
C ASP A 146 22.55 10.11 -8.57
N LYS A 147 23.29 9.01 -8.35
CA LYS A 147 24.69 9.06 -7.89
C LYS A 147 25.61 9.81 -8.86
N THR A 148 25.49 9.54 -10.15
CA THR A 148 26.32 10.20 -11.18
C THR A 148 26.01 11.69 -11.27
N THR A 149 24.74 12.08 -11.12
CA THR A 149 24.31 13.49 -11.13
C THR A 149 24.82 14.22 -9.90
N LEU A 150 24.70 13.62 -8.70
CA LEU A 150 25.24 14.17 -7.46
C LEU A 150 26.76 14.35 -7.52
N ILE A 151 27.49 13.38 -8.08
CA ILE A 151 28.95 13.51 -8.26
C ILE A 151 29.29 14.68 -9.19
N LYS A 152 28.53 14.86 -10.28
CA LYS A 152 28.72 15.99 -11.20
C LYS A 152 28.46 17.34 -10.52
N GLU A 153 27.38 17.46 -9.75
CA GLU A 153 27.07 18.68 -8.99
C GLU A 153 28.16 18.99 -7.95
N ILE A 154 28.61 17.99 -7.19
CA ILE A 154 29.70 18.16 -6.22
C ILE A 154 30.98 18.60 -6.93
N GLN A 155 31.35 17.98 -8.06
CA GLN A 155 32.53 18.37 -8.83
C GLN A 155 32.44 19.80 -9.36
N GLN A 156 31.26 20.22 -9.84
CA GLN A 156 31.04 21.59 -10.29
C GLN A 156 31.18 22.60 -9.15
N VAL A 157 30.57 22.32 -8.00
CA VAL A 157 30.69 23.18 -6.81
C VAL A 157 32.16 23.27 -6.35
N GLN A 158 32.89 22.16 -6.35
CA GLN A 158 34.31 22.16 -6.00
C GLN A 158 35.15 22.99 -6.99
N TYR A 159 34.88 22.89 -8.30
CA TYR A 159 35.56 23.70 -9.31
C TYR A 159 35.26 25.19 -9.16
N GLU A 160 34.01 25.57 -8.89
CA GLU A 160 33.64 26.97 -8.66
C GLU A 160 34.30 27.55 -7.41
N ASN A 161 34.36 26.78 -6.31
CA ASN A 161 35.04 27.20 -5.08
C ASN A 161 36.54 27.43 -5.32
N ILE A 162 37.22 26.50 -6.00
CA ILE A 162 38.65 26.65 -6.36
C ILE A 162 38.88 27.88 -7.24
N LYS A 163 38.00 28.11 -8.23
CA LYS A 163 38.09 29.28 -9.12
C LYS A 163 37.84 30.59 -8.37
N GLN A 164 36.95 30.59 -7.38
CA GLN A 164 36.69 31.75 -6.54
C GLN A 164 37.85 32.05 -5.59
N ASP A 165 38.50 31.04 -5.03
CA ASP A 165 39.63 31.24 -4.13
C ASP A 165 40.87 31.73 -4.90
N ASN A 166 41.15 31.18 -6.08
CA ASN A 166 42.21 31.69 -6.97
C ASN A 166 41.97 33.15 -7.40
N LYS A 167 40.71 33.60 -7.47
CA LYS A 167 40.35 34.99 -7.82
C LYS A 167 40.45 35.98 -6.64
N LYS A 168 40.55 35.48 -5.41
CA LYS A 168 40.76 36.33 -4.21
C LYS A 168 42.24 36.53 -3.90
N GLU A 169 43.10 35.68 -4.47
CA GLU A 169 44.56 35.74 -4.34
C GLU A 169 45.24 36.60 -5.43
N GLU A 170 44.50 37.01 -6.47
CA GLU A 170 44.88 38.02 -7.48
C GLU A 170 44.39 39.42 -7.11
#